data_AF-A0A2N6VJ35-F1
#
_entry.id   AF-A0A2N6VJ35-F1
#
_cell.length_a   1.000
_cell.length_b   1.000
_cell.length_c   1.000
_cell.angle_alpha   90.00
_cell.angle_beta   90.00
_cell.angle_gamma   90.00
#
_symmetry.space_group_name_H-M   'P 1'
#
loop_
_entity.id
_entity.type
_entity.pdbx_description
1 polymer ?
#
loop_
_entity_poly.entity_id
_entity_poly.type
_entity_poly.pdbx_seq_one_letter_code
_entity_poly.pdbx_strand_id
1 'polypeptide(L)' 'KMVHAAPNTSSNIVAKSVARGGGRSAYRGLVHVYPNASGSANNVLCDALLVDNHSRSDT' A
#
# COMPACT_ATOMS: atom_id res chain seq x y z
N LYS A 1 -3.93 6.40 0.79
CA LYS A 1 -4.01 6.85 2.21
C LYS A 1 -5.31 6.30 2.80
N MET A 2 -5.25 5.66 3.96
CA MET A 2 -6.38 5.13 4.70
C MET A 2 -6.43 5.78 6.09
N VAL A 3 -7.62 6.14 6.55
CA VAL A 3 -7.83 6.77 7.86
C VAL A 3 -9.00 6.09 8.55
N HIS A 4 -8.73 5.45 9.68
CA HIS A 4 -9.76 4.91 10.57
C HIS A 4 -10.07 5.94 11.64
N ALA A 5 -11.26 6.55 11.56
CA ALA A 5 -11.73 7.58 12.50
C ALA A 5 -12.92 7.13 13.36
N ALA A 6 -13.48 5.95 13.07
CA ALA A 6 -14.59 5.34 13.79
C ALA A 6 -14.20 3.92 14.21
N PRO A 7 -14.76 3.39 15.32
CA PRO A 7 -14.47 2.04 15.77
C PRO A 7 -14.98 0.98 14.77
N ASN A 8 -14.37 -0.20 14.83
CA ASN A 8 -14.74 -1.40 14.04
C ASN A 8 -14.72 -1.20 12.52
N THR A 9 -13.86 -0.30 12.02
CA THR A 9 -13.70 -0.09 10.57
C THR A 9 -12.61 -1.00 10.02
N SER A 10 -12.79 -1.53 8.82
CA SER A 10 -11.80 -2.39 8.18
C SER A 10 -11.35 -1.85 6.82
N SER A 11 -10.10 -2.11 6.46
CA SER A 11 -9.56 -1.78 5.14
C SER A 11 -8.65 -2.88 4.61
N ASN A 12 -8.66 -3.03 3.29
CA ASN A 12 -7.70 -3.86 2.57
C ASN A 12 -7.16 -3.06 1.38
N ILE A 13 -5.85 -2.81 1.38
CA ILE A 13 -5.16 -2.06 0.34
C ILE A 13 -4.25 -3.03 -0.40
N VAL A 14 -4.52 -3.24 -1.69
CA VAL A 14 -3.68 -4.06 -2.55
C VAL A 14 -3.09 -3.18 -3.64
N ALA A 15 -1.77 -3.05 -3.64
CA ALA A 15 -1.02 -2.36 -4.67
C ALA A 15 -0.19 -3.38 -5.46
N LYS A 16 -0.38 -3.42 -6.78
CA LYS A 16 0.42 -4.25 -7.69
C LYS A 16 1.05 -3.35 -8.74
N SER A 17 2.37 -3.43 -8.89
CA SER A 17 3.11 -2.67 -9.90
C SER A 17 3.87 -3.60 -10.85
N VAL A 18 4.04 -3.13 -12.09
CA VAL A 18 4.90 -3.77 -13.09
C VAL A 18 5.82 -2.68 -13.66
N ALA A 19 7.12 -2.92 -13.66
CA ALA A 19 8.10 -2.03 -14.26
C ALA A 19 8.92 -2.77 -15.34
N ARG A 20 9.08 -2.11 -16.49
CA ARG A 20 9.76 -2.62 -17.68
C ARG A 20 10.45 -1.47 -18.42
N GLY A 21 11.49 -1.77 -19.19
CA GLY A 21 12.22 -0.83 -20.04
C GLY A 21 13.00 0.21 -19.24
N GLY A 22 13.50 -0.15 -18.06
CA GLY A 22 14.09 0.82 -17.13
C GLY A 22 13.06 1.67 -16.38
N GLY A 23 11.79 1.27 -16.42
CA GLY A 23 10.71 1.93 -15.71
C GLY A 23 10.90 1.91 -14.20
N ARG A 24 10.32 2.91 -13.53
CA ARG A 24 10.33 3.03 -12.08
C ARG A 24 8.90 3.12 -11.57
N SER A 25 8.51 2.18 -10.70
CA SER A 25 7.24 2.24 -9.98
C SER A 25 7.46 2.65 -8.54
N ALA A 26 6.50 3.36 -7.94
CA ALA A 26 6.58 3.74 -6.54
C ALA A 26 5.21 3.59 -5.86
N TYR A 27 5.17 2.98 -4.69
CA TYR A 27 4.00 2.98 -3.81
C TYR A 27 4.25 3.89 -2.61
N ARG A 28 3.24 4.69 -2.24
CA ARG A 28 3.28 5.53 -1.03
C ARG A 28 1.98 5.39 -0.26
N GLY A 29 2.03 4.54 0.76
CA GLY A 29 0.93 4.30 1.69
C GLY A 29 1.03 5.19 2.93
N LEU A 30 -0.14 5.54 3.47
CA LEU A 30 -0.29 6.00 4.85
C LEU A 30 -1.56 5.35 5.39
N VAL A 31 -1.44 4.67 6.52
CA VAL A 31 -2.56 4.18 7.31
C VAL A 31 -2.51 4.91 8.64
N HIS A 32 -3.60 5.58 8.97
CA HIS A 32 -3.73 6.28 10.24
C HIS A 32 -4.95 5.76 10.99
N VAL A 33 -4.79 5.45 12.27
CA VAL A 33 -5.87 5.00 13.15
C VAL A 33 -5.97 5.99 14.29
N TYR A 34 -7.11 6.67 14.40
CA TYR A 34 -7.35 7.60 15.49
C TYR A 34 -7.54 6.85 16.82
N PRO A 35 -7.20 7.47 17.97
CA PRO A 35 -7.27 6.80 19.27
C PRO A 35 -8.65 6.22 19.64
N ASN A 36 -9.74 6.81 19.13
CA ASN A 36 -11.12 6.38 19.36
C ASN A 36 -11.62 5.32 18.36
N ALA A 37 -10.81 4.93 17.37
CA ALA A 37 -11.18 3.96 16.35
C ALA A 37 -10.89 2.51 16.79
N SER A 38 -11.29 2.15 18.01
CA SER A 38 -11.07 0.82 18.59
C SER A 38 -11.68 -0.29 17.73
N GLY A 39 -11.04 -1.46 17.69
CA GLY A 39 -11.51 -2.58 16.86
C GLY A 39 -11.32 -2.41 15.35
N SER A 40 -10.65 -1.34 14.91
CA SER A 40 -10.34 -1.16 13.49
C SER A 40 -9.20 -2.07 13.04
N ALA A 41 -9.29 -2.55 11.80
CA ALA A 41 -8.32 -3.46 11.20
C ALA A 41 -7.88 -2.98 9.82
N ASN A 42 -6.62 -3.23 9.46
CA ASN A 42 -6.11 -2.89 8.15
C ASN A 42 -5.18 -4.00 7.62
N ASN A 43 -5.30 -4.31 6.33
CA ASN A 43 -4.33 -5.10 5.58
C ASN A 43 -3.75 -4.26 4.44
N VAL A 44 -2.42 -4.25 4.29
CA VAL A 44 -1.75 -3.68 3.11
C VAL A 44 -0.88 -4.74 2.46
N LEU A 45 -1.09 -5.02 1.18
CA LEU A 45 -0.26 -5.91 0.37
C LEU A 45 0.30 -5.13 -0.82
N CYS A 46 1.62 -5.16 -0.96
CA CYS A 46 2.33 -4.53 -2.07
C CYS A 46 3.14 -5.58 -2.83
N ASP A 47 2.76 -5.84 -4.07
CA ASP A 47 3.51 -6.70 -4.98
C ASP A 47 4.13 -5.87 -6.11
N ALA A 48 5.39 -6.14 -6.43
CA ALA A 48 6.09 -5.50 -7.54
C ALA A 48 6.69 -6.56 -8.47
N LEU A 49 6.41 -6.45 -9.75
CA LEU A 49 7.03 -7.25 -10.81
C LEU A 49 8.01 -6.38 -11.60
N LEU A 50 9.30 -6.73 -11.54
CA LEU A 50 10.33 -6.15 -12.40
C LEU A 50 10.58 -7.08 -13.58
N VAL A 51 10.33 -6.61 -14.80
CA VAL A 51 10.42 -7.42 -16.02
C VAL A 51 11.85 -7.47 -16.58
N ASP A 52 12.71 -6.56 -16.13
CA ASP A 52 14.12 -6.49 -16.50
C ASP A 52 14.99 -5.99 -15.36
N ASN A 53 16.31 -6.17 -15.51
CA ASN A 53 17.30 -5.93 -14.46
C ASN A 53 17.60 -4.45 -14.18
N HIS A 54 17.10 -3.53 -15.01
CA HIS A 54 17.36 -2.09 -14.87
C HIS A 54 16.12 -1.29 -14.48
N SER A 55 14.96 -1.94 -14.40
CA SER A 55 13.74 -1.38 -13.80
C SER A 55 13.82 -1.35 -12.27
N ARG A 56 13.02 -0.50 -11.65
CA ARG A 56 13.04 -0.28 -10.19
C ARG A 56 11.63 -0.18 -9.59
N SER A 57 11.52 -0.56 -8.33
CA SER A 57 10.33 -0.31 -7.51
C SER A 57 10.75 0.30 -6.18
N ASP A 58 10.05 1.33 -5.74
CA ASP A 58 10.18 1.89 -4.39
C ASP A 58 8.86 1.70 -3.64
N THR A 59 8.92 1.14 -2.44
CA THR A 59 7.74 0.86 -1.62
C THR A 59 8.01 1.28 -0.18
#